data_AF-A0A4R1L3X9-F1
#
_entry.id   AF-A0A4R1L3X9-F1
#
_cell.length_a   1.000
_cell.length_b   1.000
_cell.length_c   1.000
_cell.angle_alpha   90.00
_cell.angle_beta   90.00
_cell.angle_gamma   90.00
#
_symmetry.space_group_name_H-M   'P 1'
#
loop_
_entity.id
_entity.type
_entity.pdbx_description
1 polymer ?
#
loop_
_entity_poly.entity_id
_entity_poly.type
_entity_poly.pdbx_seq_one_letter_code
_entity_poly.pdbx_strand_id
1 'polypeptide(L)' 'MKEPGLDNRHRDKNPPKAGEIQQKRGDTFNKNLPKPITEFSPNAKLATMRAETGKTSVEAVRRAAKRLRP' A
#
# COMPACT_ATOMS: atom_id res chain seq x y z
N MET A 1 18.98 30.20 -16.35
CA MET A 1 20.08 29.30 -15.95
C MET A 1 19.51 28.33 -14.92
N LYS A 2 19.68 27.01 -15.09
CA LYS A 2 19.22 26.00 -14.13
C LYS A 2 20.42 25.56 -13.30
N GLU A 3 20.37 25.78 -11.99
CA GLU A 3 21.42 25.37 -11.06
C GLU A 3 21.55 23.83 -11.08
N PRO A 4 22.78 23.29 -11.18
CA PRO A 4 23.01 21.86 -11.09
C PRO A 4 22.85 21.42 -9.63
N GLY A 5 22.01 20.41 -9.41
CA GLY A 5 21.84 19.82 -8.08
C GLY A 5 23.15 19.23 -7.55
N LEU A 6 23.26 19.20 -6.22
CA LEU A 6 24.37 18.58 -5.49
C LEU A 6 24.48 17.11 -5.93
N ASP A 7 25.55 16.80 -6.66
CA ASP A 7 25.84 15.50 -7.29
C ASP A 7 25.13 15.28 -8.63
N ASN A 8 25.92 15.14 -9.72
CA ASN A 8 25.52 14.97 -11.13
C ASN A 8 24.70 13.70 -11.41
N ARG A 9 24.05 13.13 -10.40
CA ARG A 9 23.08 12.06 -10.54
C ARG A 9 21.82 12.65 -11.16
N HIS A 10 21.57 12.28 -12.41
CA HIS A 10 20.23 12.40 -12.97
C HIS A 10 19.27 11.70 -11.99
N ARG A 11 18.49 12.48 -11.25
CA ARG A 11 17.34 11.96 -10.51
C ARG A 11 16.55 11.17 -11.56
N ASP A 12 16.35 9.87 -11.35
CA ASP A 12 15.65 9.01 -12.29
C ASP A 12 14.29 9.66 -12.59
N LYS A 13 14.22 10.36 -13.72
CA LYS A 13 13.03 11.06 -14.21
C LYS A 13 12.25 10.11 -15.09
N ASN A 14 12.10 8.86 -14.65
CA ASN A 14 11.05 8.01 -15.17
C ASN A 14 9.80 8.28 -14.30
N PRO A 15 8.84 9.10 -14.77
CA PRO A 15 7.46 9.01 -14.29
C PRO A 15 6.99 7.54 -14.41
N PRO A 16 6.12 7.10 -13.48
CA PRO A 16 4.79 7.67 -13.42
C PRO A 16 4.44 8.36 -12.09
N LYS A 17 3.73 9.48 -12.27
CA LYS A 17 2.64 10.03 -11.45
C LYS A 17 2.99 10.70 -10.12
N ALA A 18 2.46 11.92 -9.99
CA ALA A 18 2.13 12.50 -8.71
C ALA A 18 1.46 11.45 -7.79
N GLY A 19 2.07 11.17 -6.64
CA GLY A 19 1.37 10.61 -5.48
C GLY A 19 0.87 9.15 -5.54
N GLU A 20 1.38 8.27 -6.41
CA GLU A 20 1.07 6.84 -6.29
C GLU A 20 1.90 6.21 -5.16
N ILE A 21 1.29 6.09 -3.98
CA ILE A 21 1.84 5.41 -2.81
C ILE A 21 2.23 3.99 -3.20
N GLN A 22 3.52 3.67 -3.07
CA GLN A 22 4.04 2.33 -3.30
C GLN A 22 3.23 1.32 -2.45
N GLN A 23 2.53 0.40 -3.11
CA GLN A 23 1.68 -0.56 -2.45
C GLN A 23 2.50 -1.38 -1.46
N LYS A 24 1.99 -1.55 -0.23
CA LYS A 24 2.64 -2.42 0.76
C LYS A 24 2.73 -3.85 0.21
N ARG A 25 3.84 -4.52 0.51
CA ARG A 25 4.11 -5.89 0.03
C ARG A 25 3.07 -6.85 0.57
N GLY A 26 2.70 -7.86 -0.21
CA GLY A 26 1.64 -8.81 0.13
C GLY A 26 1.92 -9.68 1.37
N ASP A 27 3.19 -9.89 1.69
CA ASP A 27 3.65 -10.62 2.87
C ASP A 27 3.54 -9.81 4.18
N THR A 28 3.22 -8.52 4.10
CA THR A 28 3.04 -7.67 5.29
C THR A 28 1.90 -8.20 6.16
N PHE A 29 2.18 -8.46 7.43
CA PHE A 29 1.15 -8.82 8.41
C PHE A 29 0.26 -7.62 8.76
N ASN A 30 -1.03 -7.89 9.02
CA ASN A 30 -2.03 -6.88 9.36
C ASN A 30 -1.62 -6.02 10.57
N LYS A 31 -1.02 -6.63 11.61
CA LYS A 31 -0.49 -5.93 12.79
C LYS A 31 0.61 -4.90 12.47
N ASN A 32 1.32 -5.09 11.36
CA ASN A 32 2.41 -4.21 10.92
C ASN A 32 1.91 -3.11 9.97
N LEU A 33 0.62 -3.09 9.63
CA LEU A 33 0.04 -1.98 8.87
C LEU A 33 -0.04 -0.73 9.77
N PRO A 34 0.19 0.48 9.23
CA PRO A 34 0.08 1.72 10.00
C PRO A 34 -1.27 1.87 10.70
N LYS A 35 -2.31 1.31 10.07
CA LYS A 35 -3.61 1.09 10.68
C LYS A 35 -3.99 -0.36 10.39
N PRO A 36 -4.09 -1.23 11.40
CA PRO A 36 -4.62 -2.57 11.20
C PRO A 36 -6.07 -2.54 10.67
N ILE A 37 -6.46 -3.60 9.98
CA ILE A 37 -7.82 -3.86 9.50
C ILE A 37 -8.47 -4.81 10.52
N THR A 38 -9.45 -4.32 11.26
CA THR A 38 -10.05 -4.98 12.43
C THR A 38 -10.78 -6.27 12.10
N GLU A 39 -11.26 -6.39 10.87
CA GLU A 39 -12.05 -7.52 10.40
C GLU A 39 -11.17 -8.76 10.13
N PHE A 40 -9.84 -8.59 10.04
CA PHE A 40 -8.87 -9.65 9.82
C PHE A 40 -7.99 -9.89 11.05
N SER A 41 -7.49 -11.12 11.18
CA SER A 41 -6.51 -11.47 12.21
C SER A 41 -5.27 -10.57 12.13
N PRO A 42 -4.66 -10.17 13.27
CA PRO A 42 -3.40 -9.41 13.29
C PRO A 42 -2.25 -10.13 12.56
N ASN A 43 -2.28 -11.46 12.51
CA ASN A 43 -1.29 -12.29 11.82
C ASN A 43 -1.71 -12.66 10.39
N ALA A 44 -2.82 -12.11 9.87
CA ALA A 44 -3.19 -12.28 8.47
C ALA A 44 -2.24 -11.48 7.57
N LYS A 45 -1.84 -12.05 6.43
CA LYS A 45 -1.02 -11.37 5.42
C LYS A 45 -1.88 -10.48 4.55
N LEU A 46 -1.33 -9.35 4.10
CA LEU A 46 -2.02 -8.43 3.21
C LEU A 46 -2.43 -9.07 1.89
N ALA A 47 -1.65 -10.01 1.36
CA ALA A 47 -2.01 -10.81 0.19
C ALA A 47 -3.30 -11.62 0.43
N THR A 48 -3.44 -12.24 1.61
CA THR A 48 -4.65 -12.98 1.98
C THR A 48 -5.84 -12.05 2.06
N MET A 49 -5.71 -10.90 2.74
CA MET A 49 -6.79 -9.91 2.84
C MET A 49 -7.22 -9.36 1.46
N ARG A 50 -6.25 -9.18 0.55
CA ARG A 50 -6.51 -8.75 -0.84
C ARG A 50 -7.24 -9.83 -1.64
N ALA A 51 -6.86 -11.10 -1.48
CA ALA A 51 -7.52 -12.22 -2.14
C ALA A 51 -8.96 -12.38 -1.64
N GLU A 52 -9.19 -12.26 -0.34
CA GLU A 52 -10.52 -12.40 0.28
C GLU A 52 -11.46 -11.26 -0.10
N THR A 53 -10.94 -10.04 -0.24
CA THR A 53 -11.75 -8.87 -0.63
C THR A 53 -11.77 -8.58 -2.13
N GLY A 54 -10.91 -9.22 -2.91
CA GLY A 54 -10.69 -8.92 -4.33
C GLY A 54 -10.12 -7.52 -4.60
N LYS A 55 -9.53 -6.85 -3.61
CA LYS A 55 -9.00 -5.49 -3.71
C LYS A 55 -7.50 -5.47 -3.50
N THR A 56 -6.78 -4.56 -4.17
CA THR A 56 -5.31 -4.45 -4.07
C THR A 56 -4.84 -3.34 -3.15
N SER A 57 -5.59 -2.26 -2.99
CA SER A 57 -5.25 -1.16 -2.06
C SER A 57 -5.69 -1.47 -0.64
N VAL A 58 -4.84 -1.20 0.36
CA VAL A 58 -5.14 -1.41 1.79
C VAL A 58 -6.44 -0.70 2.21
N GLU A 59 -6.70 0.50 1.70
CA GLU A 59 -7.95 1.22 2.00
C GLU A 59 -9.17 0.54 1.38
N ALA A 60 -9.05 0.03 0.16
CA ALA A 60 -10.13 -0.68 -0.52
C ALA A 60 -10.43 -2.02 0.18
N VAL A 61 -9.38 -2.74 0.60
CA VAL A 61 -9.49 -3.95 1.43
C VAL A 61 -10.23 -3.62 2.73
N ARG A 62 -9.87 -2.54 3.43
CA ARG A 62 -10.55 -2.10 4.67
C ARG A 62 -12.03 -1.79 4.44
N ARG A 63 -12.36 -1.04 3.39
CA ARG A 63 -13.76 -0.70 3.08
C ARG A 63 -14.56 -1.95 2.70
N ALA A 64 -13.97 -2.87 1.94
CA ALA A 64 -14.61 -4.12 1.57
C ALA A 64 -14.83 -5.03 2.79
N ALA A 65 -13.83 -5.15 3.67
CA ALA A 65 -13.91 -5.99 4.87
C ALA A 65 -15.04 -5.55 5.81
N LYS A 66 -15.20 -4.23 6.01
CA LYS A 66 -16.34 -3.66 6.77
C LYS A 66 -17.72 -4.00 6.21
N ARG A 67 -17.82 -4.29 4.91
CA ARG A 67 -19.09 -4.67 4.26
C ARG A 67 -19.35 -6.18 4.34
N LEU A 68 -18.31 -6.98 4.60
CA LEU A 68 -18.36 -8.43 4.71
C LEU A 68 -18.79 -8.90 6.11
N ARG A 69 -18.53 -8.13 7.15
CA ARG A 69 -18.94 -8.42 8.53
C ARG A 69 -19.90 -7.32 9.02
N PRO A 70 -21.24 -7.51 8.92
CA PRO A 70 -22.21 -6.62 9.54
C PRO A 70 -22.10 -6.61 11.07
#